data_AF-A0A3D4UQG6-F1
#
_entry.id   AF-A0A3D4UQG6-F1
#
_cell.length_a   1.000
_cell.length_b   1.000
_cell.length_c   1.000
_cell.angle_alpha   90.00
_cell.angle_beta   90.00
_cell.angle_gamma   90.00
#
_symmetry.space_group_name_H-M   'P 1'
#
loop_
_entity.id
_entity.type
_entity.pdbx_description
1 polymer ?
#
loop_
_entity_poly.entity_id
_entity_poly.type
_entity_poly.pdbx_seq_one_letter_code
_entity_poly.pdbx_strand_id
1 'polypeptide(L)'
;MKNFLHQISKNFLLNEVHKPTPKVYLQSLQELIEKIKPKSKADLNRIQLAKEHVRNLKNQFRKLQEQVDSLEEQLKVLEENRGKK
;
A
#
# COMPACT_ATOMS: atom_id res chain seq x y z
N MET A 1 -6.79 -38.22 -4.26
CA MET A 1 -7.24 -36.92 -4.79
C MET A 1 -7.63 -35.90 -3.71
N LYS A 2 -8.41 -36.26 -2.66
CA LYS A 2 -8.80 -35.30 -1.59
C LYS A 2 -7.62 -34.62 -0.88
N ASN A 3 -6.55 -35.35 -0.56
CA ASN A 3 -5.37 -34.79 0.11
C ASN A 3 -4.56 -33.81 -0.76
N PHE A 4 -4.57 -34.01 -2.08
CA PHE A 4 -3.87 -33.13 -3.02
C PHE A 4 -4.60 -31.80 -3.17
N LEU A 5 -5.93 -31.84 -3.33
CA LEU A 5 -6.76 -30.63 -3.31
C LEU A 5 -6.63 -29.89 -1.98
N HIS A 6 -6.59 -30.61 -0.86
CA HIS A 6 -6.41 -30.01 0.46
C HIS A 6 -5.03 -29.34 0.63
N GLN A 7 -3.96 -29.96 0.10
CA GLN A 7 -2.62 -29.35 0.06
C GLN A 7 -2.57 -28.11 -0.83
N ILE A 8 -3.16 -28.16 -2.03
CA ILE A 8 -3.22 -27.00 -2.93
C ILE A 8 -4.02 -25.88 -2.30
N SER A 9 -5.20 -26.14 -1.75
CA SER A 9 -6.03 -25.12 -1.10
C SER A 9 -5.35 -24.58 0.15
N LYS A 10 -4.67 -25.42 0.93
CA LYS A 10 -3.92 -24.97 2.12
C LYS A 10 -2.72 -24.10 1.72
N ASN A 11 -1.96 -24.49 0.70
CA ASN A 11 -0.84 -23.72 0.20
C ASN A 11 -1.29 -22.42 -0.47
N PHE A 12 -2.44 -22.44 -1.17
CA PHE A 12 -3.07 -21.24 -1.71
C PHE A 12 -3.44 -20.29 -0.58
N LEU A 13 -4.25 -20.73 0.39
CA LEU A 13 -4.71 -19.89 1.52
C LEU A 13 -3.57 -19.38 2.42
N LEU A 14 -2.51 -20.18 2.63
CA LEU A 14 -1.35 -19.77 3.43
C LEU A 14 -0.42 -18.79 2.69
N ASN A 15 -0.36 -18.87 1.36
CA ASN A 15 0.43 -17.94 0.53
C ASN A 15 -0.38 -16.71 0.08
N GLU A 16 -1.71 -16.75 0.26
CA GLU A 16 -2.62 -15.63 0.06
C GLU A 16 -2.67 -14.68 1.26
N VAL A 17 -1.78 -14.83 2.25
CA VAL A 17 -1.51 -13.80 3.26
C VAL A 17 -0.92 -12.60 2.53
N HIS A 18 -1.81 -11.85 1.91
CA HIS A 18 -1.53 -10.67 1.12
C HIS A 18 -0.84 -9.71 2.07
N LYS A 19 0.48 -9.55 1.89
CA LYS A 19 1.25 -8.58 2.66
C LYS A 19 0.52 -7.24 2.47
N PRO A 20 0.01 -6.62 3.53
CA PRO A 20 -0.79 -5.42 3.36
C PRO A 20 0.03 -4.40 2.59
N THR A 21 -0.52 -3.87 1.51
CA THR A 21 0.21 -2.86 0.75
C THR A 21 0.44 -1.63 1.64
N PRO A 22 1.54 -0.87 1.44
CA PRO A 22 1.78 0.37 2.19
C PRO A 22 0.58 1.32 2.21
N LYS A 23 -0.23 1.32 1.15
CA LYS A 23 -1.50 2.04 1.05
C LYS A 23 -2.53 1.62 2.11
N VAL A 24 -2.65 0.33 2.40
CA VAL A 24 -3.56 -0.20 3.43
C VAL A 24 -3.12 0.26 4.82
N TYR A 25 -1.80 0.27 5.09
CA TYR A 25 -1.27 0.82 6.34
C TYR A 25 -1.57 2.33 6.47
N LEU A 26 -1.37 3.13 5.42
CA LEU A 26 -1.74 4.56 5.44
C LEU A 26 -3.23 4.78 5.68
N GLN A 27 -4.08 3.96 5.06
CA GLN A 27 -5.53 4.02 5.24
C GLN A 27 -5.93 3.69 6.69
N SER A 28 -5.41 2.60 7.25
CA SER A 28 -5.67 2.23 8.64
C SER A 28 -5.17 3.30 9.63
N LEU A 29 -4.01 3.94 9.38
CA LEU A 29 -3.53 5.06 10.18
C LEU A 29 -4.48 6.25 10.14
N GLN A 30 -5.02 6.59 8.96
CA GLN A 30 -6.02 7.64 8.81
C GLN A 30 -7.26 7.34 9.67
N GLU A 31 -7.78 6.12 9.58
CA GLU A 31 -8.96 5.69 10.34
C GLU A 31 -8.72 5.68 11.85
N LEU A 32 -7.52 5.29 12.30
CA LEU A 32 -7.15 5.34 13.70
C LEU A 32 -7.14 6.78 14.22
N ILE A 33 -6.54 7.72 13.46
CA ILE A 33 -6.48 9.14 13.84
C ILE A 33 -7.89 9.76 13.87
N GLU A 34 -8.76 9.39 12.93
CA GLU A 34 -10.15 9.88 12.89
C GLU A 34 -11.00 9.42 14.08
N LYS A 35 -10.69 8.25 14.65
CA LYS A 35 -11.38 7.71 15.83
C LYS A 35 -10.94 8.36 17.15
N ILE A 36 -9.84 9.12 17.17
CA ILE A 36 -9.34 9.76 18.39
C ILE A 36 -10.27 10.92 18.77
N LYS A 37 -10.84 10.86 19.98
CA LYS A 37 -11.57 11.98 20.59
C LYS A 37 -10.62 12.83 21.43
N PRO A 38 -10.31 14.08 21.03
CA PRO A 38 -9.43 14.94 21.81
C PRO A 38 -10.10 15.34 23.13
N LYS A 39 -9.32 15.36 24.22
CA LYS A 39 -9.77 15.82 25.55
C LYS A 39 -9.30 17.25 25.86
N SER A 40 -8.38 17.79 25.06
CA SER A 40 -7.81 19.12 25.24
C SER A 40 -7.56 19.80 23.89
N LYS A 41 -7.37 21.14 23.93
CA LYS A 41 -6.98 21.93 22.75
C LYS A 41 -5.60 21.52 22.21
N ALA A 42 -4.68 21.12 23.10
CA ALA A 42 -3.37 20.61 22.70
C ALA A 42 -3.49 19.30 21.92
N ASP A 43 -4.36 18.39 22.34
CA ASP A 43 -4.61 17.13 21.62
C ASP A 43 -5.27 17.37 20.26
N LEU A 44 -6.20 18.34 20.18
CA LEU A 44 -6.82 18.73 18.92
C LEU A 44 -5.77 19.20 17.90
N ASN A 45 -4.82 20.04 18.33
CA ASN A 45 -3.72 20.50 17.47
C ASN A 45 -2.82 19.34 17.03
N ARG A 46 -2.50 18.39 17.94
CA ARG A 46 -1.70 17.20 17.62
C ARG A 46 -2.40 16.30 16.59
N ILE A 47 -3.71 16.09 16.74
CA ILE A 47 -4.52 15.31 15.79
C ILE A 47 -4.56 16.00 14.42
N GLN A 48 -4.69 17.32 14.38
CA GLN A 48 -4.64 18.07 13.12
C GLN A 48 -3.30 17.90 12.41
N LEU A 49 -2.18 18.07 13.12
CA LEU A 49 -0.84 17.81 12.58
C LEU A 49 -0.69 16.37 12.06
N ALA A 50 -1.17 15.39 12.82
CA ALA A 50 -1.14 13.99 12.40
C ALA A 50 -1.94 13.75 11.11
N LYS A 51 -3.11 14.37 10.97
CA LYS A 51 -3.93 14.31 9.73
C LYS A 51 -3.20 14.92 8.54
N GLU A 52 -2.52 16.05 8.73
CA GLU A 52 -1.70 16.67 7.68
C GLU A 52 -0.54 15.78 7.25
N HIS A 53 0.16 15.15 8.20
CA HIS A 53 1.23 14.22 7.89
C HIS A 53 0.74 13.01 7.08
N VAL A 54 -0.40 12.40 7.47
CA VAL A 54 -0.99 11.29 6.70
C VAL A 54 -1.38 11.73 5.29
N ARG A 55 -1.96 12.93 5.14
CA ARG A 55 -2.29 13.50 3.82
C ARG A 55 -1.05 13.67 2.94
N ASN A 56 0.04 14.18 3.51
CA ASN A 56 1.30 14.38 2.81
C ASN A 56 1.93 13.04 2.39
N LEU A 57 1.93 12.05 3.29
CA LEU A 57 2.39 10.69 2.97
C LEU A 57 1.58 10.05 1.85
N LYS A 58 0.25 10.21 1.85
CA LYS A 58 -0.62 9.70 0.77
C LYS A 58 -0.27 10.33 -0.58
N ASN A 59 0.00 11.64 -0.60
CA ASN A 59 0.42 12.33 -1.81
C ASN A 59 1.80 11.88 -2.31
N GLN A 60 2.76 11.69 -1.40
CA GLN A 60 4.09 11.17 -1.74
C GLN A 60 4.01 9.74 -2.27
N PHE A 61 3.23 8.88 -1.63
CA PHE A 61 3.02 7.50 -2.08
C PHE A 61 2.42 7.45 -3.49
N ARG A 62 1.46 8.32 -3.79
CA ARG A 62 0.88 8.42 -5.14
C ARG A 62 1.95 8.80 -6.18
N LYS A 63 2.76 9.81 -5.91
CA LYS A 63 3.85 10.23 -6.80
C LYS A 63 4.88 9.12 -7.02
N LEU A 64 5.21 8.39 -5.97
CA LEU A 64 6.14 7.26 -6.07
C LEU A 64 5.56 6.14 -6.94
N GLN A 65 4.27 5.84 -6.79
CA GLN A 65 3.60 4.86 -7.65
C GLN A 65 3.63 5.30 -9.12
N GLU A 66 3.31 6.56 -9.41
CA GLU A 66 3.40 7.12 -10.78
C GLU A 66 4.82 6.98 -11.36
N GLN A 67 5.86 7.19 -10.55
CA GLN A 67 7.25 6.99 -10.96
C GLN A 67 7.59 5.52 -11.23
N VAL A 68 7.14 4.61 -10.37
CA VAL A 68 7.32 3.16 -10.57
C VAL A 68 6.63 2.73 -11.86
N ASP A 69 5.38 3.12 -12.07
CA ASP A 69 4.61 2.78 -13.28
C ASP A 69 5.33 3.30 -14.55
N SER A 70 5.89 4.51 -14.50
CA SER A 70 6.67 5.07 -15.61
C SER A 70 7.97 4.30 -15.87
N LEU A 71 8.67 3.87 -14.82
CA LEU A 71 9.90 3.09 -14.94
C LEU A 71 9.62 1.68 -15.48
N GLU A 72 8.53 1.05 -15.05
CA GLU A 72 8.07 -0.24 -15.58
C GLU A 72 7.77 -0.15 -17.08
N GLU A 73 7.10 0.91 -17.53
CA GLU A 73 6.84 1.13 -18.96
C GLU A 73 8.14 1.37 -19.75
N GLN A 74 9.07 2.17 -19.20
CA GLN A 74 10.38 2.36 -19.83
C GLN A 74 11.16 1.05 -19.95
N LEU A 75 11.14 0.21 -18.91
CA LEU A 75 11.77 -1.10 -18.94
C LEU A 75 11.15 -1.99 -20.02
N LYS A 76 9.82 -2.04 -20.10
CA LYS A 76 9.11 -2.80 -21.11
C LYS A 76 9.51 -2.38 -22.53
N VAL A 77 9.55 -1.08 -22.82
CA VAL A 77 10.00 -0.56 -24.13
C VAL A 77 11.46 -0.96 -24.42
N LEU A 78 12.33 -0.92 -23.42
CA LEU A 78 13.73 -1.34 -23.58
C LEU A 78 13.85 -2.84 -23.85
N GLU A 79 13.07 -3.68 -23.18
CA GLU A 79 13.03 -5.13 -23.39
C GLU A 79 12.50 -5.47 -24.80
N GLU A 80 11.42 -4.83 -25.24
CA GLU A 80 10.89 -4.97 -26.60
C GLU A 80 11.92 -4.59 -27.67
N ASN A 81 12.70 -3.54 -27.44
CA ASN A 81 13.75 -3.11 -28.38
C ASN A 81 14.97 -4.04 -28.39
N ARG A 82 15.28 -4.70 -27.27
CA ARG A 82 16.35 -5.72 -27.19
C ARG A 82 15.96 -7.03 -27.85
N GLY A 83 14.69 -7.44 -27.73
CA GLY A 83 14.16 -8.67 -28.35
C GLY A 83 13.92 -8.58 -29.87
N LYS A 84 14.02 -7.39 -30.46
CA LYS A 84 13.91 -7.13 -31.90
C LYS A 84 15.26 -7.19 -32.66
N LYS A 85 16.34 -7.65 -32.02
CA LYS A 85 17.63 -7.91 -32.64
C LYS A 85 17.86 -9.39 -32.90
#